data_AF-A0A173ZZ98-F1
#
_entry.id   AF-A0A173ZZ98-F1
#
_cell.length_a   1.000
_cell.length_b   1.000
_cell.length_c   1.000
_cell.angle_alpha   90.00
_cell.angle_beta   90.00
_cell.angle_gamma   90.00
#
_symmetry.space_group_name_H-M   'P 1'
#
loop_
_entity.id
_entity.type
_entity.pdbx_description
1 polymer ?
#
loop_
_entity_poly.entity_id
_entity_poly.type
_entity_poly.pdbx_seq_one_letter_code
_entity_poly.pdbx_strand_id
1 'polypeptide(L)'
;MEIKAKQIIVDRSTSYKYYKPKFCCKALEENPRIVISNEYPDNYLCRTCETIECHGCDYKTDETFGIFFYISEEVQDWEDTWPEDYYYPLKFCPFCGEPIEVDVIETIDKTEEAEKVSEVATKLRKQLWACDSKKKCAELEKEIRNLDDIVNYYYSTGEIDENRENQKIVEK
;
A
#
# COMPACT_ATOMS: atom_id res chain seq x y z
N MET A 1 -13.46 -1.56 17.19
CA MET A 1 -12.22 -2.25 16.83
C MET A 1 -11.16 -1.23 16.48
N GLU A 2 -9.89 -1.60 16.67
CA GLU A 2 -8.76 -0.70 16.52
C GLU A 2 -7.80 -1.26 15.45
N ILE A 3 -7.34 -0.40 14.53
CA ILE A 3 -6.34 -0.70 13.52
C ILE A 3 -5.12 0.16 13.82
N LYS A 4 -3.99 -0.48 14.14
CA LYS A 4 -2.72 0.20 14.38
C LYS A 4 -1.84 0.10 13.15
N ALA A 5 -1.25 1.22 12.75
CA ALA A 5 -0.34 1.25 11.62
C ALA A 5 0.87 2.15 11.85
N LYS A 6 1.95 1.83 11.13
CA LYS A 6 3.11 2.68 10.94
C LYS A 6 2.99 3.33 9.56
N GLN A 7 3.20 4.62 9.48
CA GLN A 7 3.32 5.34 8.22
C GLN A 7 4.76 5.23 7.71
N ILE A 8 4.94 4.84 6.45
CA ILE A 8 6.24 4.79 5.79
C ILE A 8 6.28 5.89 4.74
N ILE A 9 7.34 6.70 4.76
CA ILE A 9 7.59 7.77 3.79
C ILE A 9 8.80 7.39 2.93
N VAL A 10 8.65 7.45 1.61
CA VAL A 10 9.75 7.29 0.65
C VAL A 10 9.61 8.31 -0.46
N ASP A 11 10.55 9.26 -0.54
CA ASP A 11 10.58 10.33 -1.56
C ASP A 11 9.19 10.98 -1.79
N ARG A 12 8.56 11.40 -0.67
CA ARG A 12 7.22 12.02 -0.61
C ARG A 12 6.03 11.08 -0.84
N SER A 13 6.25 9.85 -1.29
CA SER A 13 5.21 8.82 -1.30
C SER A 13 4.95 8.33 0.12
N THR A 14 3.68 8.06 0.42
CA THR A 14 3.25 7.56 1.73
C THR A 14 2.59 6.20 1.56
N SER A 15 2.98 5.23 2.38
CA SER A 15 2.33 3.94 2.52
C SER A 15 2.15 3.60 4.01
N TYR A 16 1.42 2.53 4.30
CA TYR A 16 1.13 2.14 5.69
C TYR A 16 1.38 0.65 5.93
N LYS A 17 2.03 0.34 7.05
CA LYS A 17 2.22 -1.02 7.54
C LYS A 17 1.39 -1.22 8.79
N TYR A 18 0.39 -2.09 8.71
CA TYR A 18 -0.55 -2.29 9.80
C TYR A 18 -0.36 -3.64 10.50
N TYR A 19 -0.63 -3.65 11.80
CA TYR A 19 -0.73 -4.88 12.55
C TYR A 19 -2.06 -5.55 12.20
N LYS A 20 -2.06 -6.87 12.03
CA LYS A 20 -3.30 -7.62 11.80
C LYS A 20 -4.34 -7.27 12.87
N PRO A 21 -5.44 -6.59 12.49
CA PRO A 21 -6.39 -6.14 13.49
C PRO A 21 -7.20 -7.32 14.00
N LYS A 22 -7.65 -7.22 15.25
CA LYS A 22 -8.69 -8.10 15.77
C LYS A 22 -10.04 -7.56 15.30
N PHE A 23 -10.62 -8.20 14.29
CA PHE A 23 -11.94 -7.82 13.79
C PHE A 23 -13.03 -8.03 14.86
N CYS A 24 -14.03 -7.14 14.85
CA CYS A 24 -15.16 -7.21 15.77
C CYS A 24 -16.08 -8.41 15.51
N CYS A 25 -16.12 -8.92 14.28
CA CYS A 25 -16.91 -10.08 13.90
C CYS A 25 -16.34 -10.80 12.66
N LYS A 26 -16.64 -12.10 12.53
CA LYS A 26 -16.23 -12.91 11.37
C LYS A 26 -16.78 -12.38 10.05
N ALA A 27 -18.00 -11.83 10.07
CA ALA A 27 -18.62 -11.27 8.88
C ALA A 27 -17.82 -10.09 8.30
N LEU A 28 -17.11 -9.32 9.13
CA LEU A 28 -16.21 -8.27 8.67
C LEU A 28 -14.86 -8.83 8.20
N GLU A 29 -14.28 -9.77 8.96
CA GLU A 29 -12.99 -10.40 8.67
C GLU A 29 -12.98 -11.22 7.38
N GLU A 30 -14.05 -11.98 7.13
CA GLU A 30 -14.15 -12.94 6.01
C GLU A 30 -14.77 -12.31 4.76
N ASN A 31 -15.18 -11.03 4.80
CA ASN A 31 -15.83 -10.40 3.65
C ASN A 31 -14.77 -9.94 2.63
N PRO A 32 -14.77 -10.51 1.40
CA PRO A 32 -13.77 -10.20 0.38
C PRO A 32 -13.86 -8.78 -0.16
N ARG A 33 -14.95 -8.05 0.12
CA ARG A 33 -15.11 -6.64 -0.24
C ARG A 33 -14.58 -5.69 0.83
N ILE A 34 -14.08 -6.20 1.96
CA ILE A 34 -13.51 -5.37 3.01
C ILE A 34 -11.99 -5.35 2.84
N VAL A 35 -11.43 -4.16 2.64
CA VAL A 35 -10.00 -3.98 2.38
C VAL A 35 -9.43 -2.92 3.32
N ILE A 36 -8.21 -3.13 3.80
CA ILE A 36 -7.43 -2.12 4.53
C ILE A 36 -6.45 -1.53 3.54
N SER A 37 -6.57 -0.24 3.27
CA SER A 37 -5.82 0.42 2.21
C SER A 37 -5.51 1.86 2.58
N ASN A 38 -4.63 2.49 1.80
CA ASN A 38 -4.49 3.93 1.73
C ASN A 38 -4.74 4.49 0.32
N GLU A 39 -5.29 3.65 -0.55
CA GLU A 39 -5.69 4.07 -1.89
C GLU A 39 -6.93 4.94 -1.79
N TYR A 40 -6.76 6.16 -2.27
CA TYR A 40 -7.87 7.07 -2.44
C TYR A 40 -8.58 6.70 -3.74
N PRO A 41 -9.92 6.53 -3.75
CA PRO A 41 -10.63 6.47 -5.01
C PRO A 41 -10.49 7.82 -5.71
N ASP A 42 -10.02 7.83 -6.95
CA ASP A 42 -9.94 9.03 -7.79
C ASP A 42 -11.32 9.70 -7.97
N ASN A 43 -12.41 8.96 -7.71
CA ASN A 43 -13.80 9.38 -7.91
C ASN A 43 -14.61 9.48 -6.60
N TYR A 44 -14.04 10.10 -5.56
CA TYR A 44 -14.82 10.41 -4.35
C TYR A 44 -15.72 11.63 -4.58
N LEU A 45 -17.03 11.48 -4.32
CA LEU A 45 -17.94 12.61 -4.26
C LEU A 45 -17.53 13.48 -3.07
N CYS A 46 -16.88 14.61 -3.33
CA CYS A 46 -16.44 15.52 -2.30
C CYS A 46 -17.67 16.01 -1.53
N ARG A 47 -17.85 15.62 -0.26
CA ARG A 47 -19.02 16.03 0.53
C ARG A 47 -19.17 17.55 0.68
N THR A 48 -18.08 18.29 0.50
CA THR A 48 -18.07 19.75 0.54
C THR A 48 -18.53 20.36 -0.79
N CYS A 49 -18.19 19.73 -1.90
CA CYS A 49 -18.49 20.24 -3.24
C CYS A 49 -19.68 19.53 -3.92
N GLU A 50 -20.12 18.40 -3.36
CA GLU A 50 -21.09 17.46 -3.91
C GLU A 50 -20.77 17.01 -5.36
N THR A 51 -19.50 17.12 -5.77
CA THR A 51 -19.02 16.75 -7.10
C THR A 51 -17.98 15.63 -7.04
N ILE A 52 -17.97 14.78 -8.07
CA ILE A 52 -17.00 13.69 -8.28
C ILE A 52 -15.64 14.26 -8.70
N GLU A 53 -15.61 15.39 -9.42
CA GLU A 53 -14.39 16.07 -9.86
C GLU A 53 -14.14 17.34 -9.02
N CYS A 54 -13.55 17.20 -7.83
CA CYS A 54 -13.16 18.36 -7.02
C CYS A 54 -11.78 18.90 -7.42
N HIS A 55 -11.72 19.73 -8.45
CA HIS A 55 -10.50 20.47 -8.79
C HIS A 55 -10.40 21.76 -7.95
N GLY A 56 -9.81 21.66 -6.76
CA GLY A 56 -9.41 22.83 -5.97
C GLY A 56 -10.12 23.04 -4.63
N CYS A 57 -10.84 22.03 -4.10
CA CYS A 57 -11.08 22.03 -2.67
C CYS A 57 -9.82 21.55 -1.95
N ASP A 58 -9.38 22.30 -0.94
CA ASP A 58 -8.41 21.84 0.07
C ASP A 58 -9.01 20.74 0.97
N TYR A 59 -9.98 19.95 0.47
CA TYR A 59 -10.49 18.78 1.16
C TYR A 59 -9.49 17.64 1.01
N LYS A 60 -8.32 17.83 1.61
CA LYS A 60 -7.50 16.70 2.06
C LYS A 60 -8.33 16.04 3.14
N THR A 61 -8.98 14.93 2.85
CA THR A 61 -9.42 14.11 3.98
C THR A 61 -8.17 13.67 4.71
N ASP A 62 -8.08 14.02 5.98
CA ASP A 62 -6.98 13.64 6.85
C ASP A 62 -6.85 12.10 6.97
N GLU A 63 -7.90 11.35 6.61
CA GLU A 63 -7.97 9.88 6.64
C GLU A 63 -7.52 9.28 5.29
N THR A 64 -6.21 9.34 4.99
CA THR A 64 -5.64 8.67 3.81
C THR A 64 -5.51 7.17 3.97
N PHE A 65 -5.66 6.62 5.18
CA PHE A 65 -5.51 5.20 5.49
C PHE A 65 -6.67 4.72 6.38
N GLY A 66 -7.18 3.53 6.10
CA GLY A 66 -8.26 2.95 6.88
C GLY A 66 -8.80 1.66 6.30
N ILE A 67 -10.01 1.31 6.72
CA ILE A 67 -10.75 0.15 6.23
C ILE A 67 -11.90 0.62 5.34
N PHE A 68 -12.05 -0.04 4.21
CA PHE A 68 -12.94 0.35 3.13
C PHE A 68 -13.82 -0.82 2.71
N PHE A 69 -15.03 -0.50 2.27
CA PHE A 69 -15.83 -1.38 1.45
C PHE A 69 -15.50 -1.11 -0.02
N TYR A 70 -14.98 -2.13 -0.69
CA TYR A 70 -14.51 -2.10 -2.07
C TYR A 70 -15.59 -2.62 -3.02
N ILE A 71 -15.91 -1.84 -4.04
CA ILE A 71 -16.77 -2.24 -5.15
C ILE A 71 -15.99 -2.01 -6.43
N SER A 72 -16.08 -2.95 -7.37
CA SER A 72 -15.51 -2.82 -8.71
C SER A 72 -16.64 -3.06 -9.69
N GLU A 73 -16.85 -2.11 -10.58
CA GLU A 73 -17.91 -2.13 -11.59
C GLU A 73 -17.26 -2.02 -12.97
N GLU A 74 -17.76 -2.78 -13.95
CA GLU A 74 -17.32 -2.60 -15.34
C GLU A 74 -18.09 -1.44 -15.95
N VAL A 75 -17.35 -0.40 -16.33
CA VAL A 75 -17.91 0.75 -17.04
C VAL A 75 -17.60 0.61 -18.52
N GLN A 76 -18.61 0.82 -19.35
CA GLN A 76 -18.48 0.85 -20.79
C GLN A 76 -18.73 2.27 -21.29
N ASP A 77 -17.77 2.80 -22.04
CA ASP A 77 -17.97 4.00 -22.84
C ASP A 77 -17.55 3.70 -24.28
N TRP A 78 -18.47 3.93 -25.22
CA TRP A 78 -18.32 3.54 -26.63
C TRP A 78 -17.94 2.05 -26.81
N GLU A 79 -16.71 1.81 -27.26
CA GLU A 79 -16.16 0.47 -27.54
C GLU A 79 -15.23 -0.03 -26.44
N ASP A 80 -14.91 0.81 -25.45
CA ASP A 80 -13.97 0.50 -24.39
C ASP A 80 -14.71 0.08 -23.12
N THR A 81 -14.14 -0.90 -22.42
CA THR A 81 -14.65 -1.37 -21.12
C THR A 81 -13.48 -1.46 -20.16
N TRP A 82 -13.62 -0.84 -19.00
CA TRP A 82 -12.60 -0.87 -17.95
C TRP A 82 -13.27 -1.04 -16.58
N PRO A 83 -12.56 -1.64 -15.62
CA PRO A 83 -13.01 -1.65 -14.24
C PRO A 83 -12.91 -0.25 -13.65
N GLU A 84 -13.95 0.16 -12.95
CA GLU A 84 -13.95 1.33 -12.10
C GLU A 84 -14.09 0.88 -10.64
N ASP A 85 -13.10 1.26 -9.84
CA ASP A 85 -12.94 0.79 -8.47
C ASP A 85 -13.34 1.88 -7.48
N TYR A 86 -14.22 1.52 -6.56
CA TYR A 86 -14.81 2.40 -5.57
C TYR A 86 -14.47 1.94 -4.16
N TYR A 87 -13.94 2.86 -3.36
CA TYR A 87 -13.55 2.60 -1.97
C TYR A 87 -14.39 3.47 -1.02
N TYR A 88 -15.24 2.83 -0.22
CA TYR A 88 -16.11 3.51 0.74
C TYR A 88 -15.54 3.38 2.16
N PRO A 89 -15.06 4.46 2.80
CA PRO A 89 -14.46 4.39 4.13
C PRO A 89 -15.49 3.99 5.19
N LEU A 90 -15.11 3.07 6.08
CA LEU A 90 -15.97 2.59 7.16
C LEU A 90 -15.53 3.14 8.51
N LYS A 91 -16.42 3.90 9.16
CA LYS A 91 -16.23 4.37 10.56
C LYS A 91 -16.87 3.45 11.60
N PHE A 92 -17.78 2.60 11.17
CA PHE A 92 -18.47 1.61 11.99
C PHE A 92 -18.58 0.30 11.23
N CYS A 93 -18.56 -0.83 11.94
CA CYS A 93 -18.79 -2.12 11.34
C CYS A 93 -20.24 -2.22 10.81
N PRO A 94 -20.46 -2.52 9.53
CA PRO A 94 -21.81 -2.63 8.97
C PRO A 94 -22.61 -3.83 9.50
N PHE A 95 -21.95 -4.79 10.17
CA PHE A 95 -22.59 -6.02 10.66
C PHE A 95 -22.99 -5.97 12.14
N CYS A 96 -22.16 -5.36 13.00
CA CYS A 96 -22.42 -5.30 14.44
C CYS A 96 -22.46 -3.88 15.02
N GLY A 97 -22.19 -2.86 14.21
CA GLY A 97 -22.22 -1.45 14.63
C GLY A 97 -21.05 -1.00 15.50
N GLU A 98 -20.07 -1.86 15.77
CA GLU A 98 -18.89 -1.48 16.57
C GLU A 98 -18.09 -0.38 15.84
N PRO A 99 -17.70 0.73 16.52
CA PRO A 99 -16.90 1.78 15.92
C PRO A 99 -15.53 1.25 15.47
N ILE A 100 -14.96 1.85 14.43
CA ILE A 100 -13.64 1.52 13.92
C ILE A 100 -12.73 2.72 14.14
N GLU A 101 -11.64 2.49 14.85
CA GLU A 101 -10.62 3.49 15.14
C GLU A 101 -9.34 3.10 14.39
N VAL A 102 -8.74 4.06 13.71
CA VAL A 102 -7.47 3.91 12.98
C VAL A 102 -6.44 4.80 13.65
N ASP A 103 -5.36 4.19 14.12
CA ASP A 103 -4.29 4.88 14.84
C ASP A 103 -2.95 4.68 14.13
N VAL A 104 -2.34 5.80 13.73
CA VAL A 104 -1.00 5.81 13.15
C VAL A 104 -0.01 6.05 14.28
N ILE A 105 0.57 4.97 14.79
CA ILE A 105 1.36 4.98 16.02
C ILE A 105 2.78 5.48 15.81
N GLU A 106 3.27 5.47 14.58
CA GLU A 106 4.65 5.82 14.23
C GLU A 106 4.73 6.26 12.77
N THR A 107 5.62 7.22 12.48
CA THR A 107 5.98 7.61 11.11
C THR A 107 7.48 7.37 10.92
N ILE A 108 7.83 6.63 9.88
CA ILE A 108 9.21 6.22 9.57
C ILE A 108 9.56 6.75 8.17
N ASP A 109 10.63 7.53 8.09
CA ASP A 109 11.23 7.92 6.80
C ASP A 109 12.23 6.85 6.35
N LYS A 110 11.97 6.25 5.19
CA LYS A 110 12.79 5.22 4.55
C LYS A 110 13.43 5.72 3.25
N THR A 111 13.37 7.02 2.96
CA THR A 111 13.86 7.60 1.71
C THR A 111 15.34 7.27 1.45
N GLU A 112 16.22 7.56 2.42
CA GLU A 112 17.66 7.31 2.27
C GLU A 112 17.98 5.81 2.16
N GLU A 113 17.22 4.96 2.87
CA GLU A 113 17.41 3.52 2.82
C GLU A 113 16.98 2.93 1.47
N ALA A 114 15.81 3.34 0.97
CA ALA A 114 15.30 2.92 -0.33
C ALA A 114 16.23 3.37 -1.47
N GLU A 115 16.82 4.57 -1.37
CA GLU A 115 17.81 5.07 -2.32
C GLU A 115 19.05 4.16 -2.35
N LYS A 116 19.62 3.84 -1.17
CA LYS A 116 20.77 2.93 -1.07
C LYS A 116 20.47 1.55 -1.66
N VAL A 117 19.32 0.97 -1.35
CA VAL A 117 18.91 -0.34 -1.90
C VAL A 117 18.79 -0.26 -3.44
N SER A 118 18.20 0.81 -3.95
CA SER A 118 18.02 1.05 -5.39
C SER A 118 19.35 1.23 -6.12
N GLU A 119 20.33 1.90 -5.50
CA GLU A 119 21.68 2.03 -6.04
C GLU A 119 22.39 0.67 -6.14
N VAL A 120 22.30 -0.16 -5.09
CA VAL A 120 22.89 -1.51 -5.09
C VAL A 120 22.24 -2.37 -6.18
N ALA A 121 20.91 -2.38 -6.25
CA ALA A 121 20.18 -3.11 -7.29
C ALA A 121 20.59 -2.65 -8.70
N THR A 122 20.80 -1.35 -8.90
CA THR A 122 21.29 -0.80 -10.18
C THR A 122 22.71 -1.27 -10.52
N LYS A 123 23.61 -1.36 -9.55
CA LYS A 123 24.96 -1.92 -9.75
C LYS A 123 24.90 -3.41 -10.12
N LEU A 124 24.06 -4.19 -9.45
CA LEU A 124 23.86 -5.62 -9.77
C LEU A 124 23.25 -5.83 -11.16
N ARG A 125 22.28 -5.00 -11.57
CA ARG A 125 21.71 -5.04 -12.93
C ARG A 125 22.76 -4.80 -14.02
N LYS A 126 23.71 -3.87 -13.79
CA LYS A 126 24.84 -3.66 -14.72
C LYS A 126 25.75 -4.89 -14.82
N GLN A 127 25.98 -5.59 -13.70
CA GLN A 127 26.74 -6.85 -13.71
C GLN A 127 25.97 -7.97 -14.42
N LEU A 128 24.65 -8.03 -14.25
CA LEU A 128 23.78 -8.99 -14.94
C LEU A 128 23.81 -8.80 -16.46
N TRP A 129 23.81 -7.57 -16.96
CA TRP A 129 23.90 -7.31 -18.41
C TRP A 129 25.19 -7.79 -19.06
N ALA A 130 26.30 -7.84 -18.32
CA ALA A 130 27.58 -8.35 -18.79
C ALA A 130 27.83 -9.82 -18.37
N CYS A 131 26.80 -10.52 -17.87
CA CYS A 131 26.92 -11.86 -17.35
C CYS A 131 26.71 -12.92 -18.44
N ASP A 132 27.75 -13.70 -18.72
CA ASP A 132 27.71 -14.77 -19.72
C ASP A 132 27.44 -16.18 -19.14
N SER A 133 27.39 -16.31 -17.80
CA SER A 133 27.22 -17.59 -17.12
C SER A 133 25.84 -17.74 -16.53
N LYS A 134 25.02 -18.65 -17.08
CA LYS A 134 23.64 -18.92 -16.63
C LYS A 134 23.49 -19.04 -15.11
N LYS A 135 24.42 -19.74 -14.44
CA LYS A 135 24.37 -19.92 -12.98
C LYS A 135 24.58 -18.60 -12.25
N LYS A 136 25.60 -17.83 -12.64
CA LYS A 136 25.93 -16.54 -12.01
C LYS A 136 24.83 -15.51 -12.26
N CYS A 137 24.24 -15.51 -13.44
CA CYS A 137 23.16 -14.58 -13.77
C CYS A 137 21.91 -14.90 -12.95
N ALA A 138 21.57 -16.18 -12.77
CA ALA A 138 20.45 -16.58 -11.92
C ALA A 138 20.65 -16.20 -10.44
N GLU A 139 21.87 -16.26 -9.93
CA GLU A 139 22.21 -15.79 -8.57
C GLU A 139 22.02 -14.27 -8.44
N LEU A 140 22.49 -13.49 -9.42
CA LEU A 140 22.32 -12.04 -9.48
C LEU A 140 20.85 -11.62 -9.60
N GLU A 141 20.06 -12.29 -10.45
CA GLU A 141 18.61 -12.05 -10.58
C GLU A 141 17.88 -12.27 -9.27
N LYS A 142 18.24 -13.33 -8.53
CA LYS A 142 17.66 -13.61 -7.21
C LYS A 142 17.99 -12.50 -6.21
N GLU A 143 19.22 -12.00 -6.21
CA GLU A 143 19.64 -10.90 -5.35
C GLU A 143 18.91 -9.59 -5.70
N ILE A 144 18.83 -9.25 -6.98
CA ILE A 144 18.08 -8.07 -7.46
C ILE A 144 16.60 -8.16 -7.05
N ARG A 145 15.96 -9.33 -7.23
CA ARG A 145 14.57 -9.52 -6.82
C ARG A 145 14.38 -9.30 -5.33
N ASN A 146 15.29 -9.79 -4.48
CA ASN A 146 15.20 -9.54 -3.04
C ASN A 146 15.30 -8.05 -2.70
N LEU A 147 16.19 -7.31 -3.38
CA LEU A 147 16.30 -5.85 -3.18
C LEU A 147 15.03 -5.12 -3.65
N ASP A 148 14.49 -5.51 -4.80
CA ASP A 148 13.23 -4.96 -5.32
C ASP A 148 12.07 -5.27 -4.35
N ASP A 149 12.02 -6.46 -3.76
CA ASP A 149 11.00 -6.83 -2.78
C ASP A 149 11.07 -5.98 -1.50
N ILE A 150 12.26 -5.56 -1.08
CA ILE A 150 12.44 -4.63 0.05
C ILE A 150 11.90 -3.24 -0.31
N VAL A 151 12.25 -2.71 -1.47
CA VAL A 151 11.76 -1.38 -1.91
C VAL A 151 10.24 -1.42 -2.11
N ASN A 152 9.72 -2.44 -2.79
CA ASN A 152 8.29 -2.65 -2.98
C ASN A 152 7.55 -2.78 -1.64
N TYR A 153 8.19 -3.35 -0.62
CA TYR A 153 7.61 -3.35 0.72
C TYR A 153 7.43 -1.92 1.24
N TYR A 154 8.40 -1.01 1.09
CA TYR A 154 8.24 0.37 1.55
C TYR A 154 7.18 1.17 0.79
N TYR A 155 6.91 0.86 -0.47
CA TYR A 155 5.90 1.57 -1.27
C TYR A 155 4.48 1.00 -1.16
N SER A 156 4.33 -0.26 -0.75
CA SER A 156 3.01 -0.91 -0.64
C SER A 156 2.36 -0.67 0.72
N THR A 157 1.05 -0.52 0.77
CA THR A 157 0.30 -0.65 2.03
C THR A 157 -0.04 -2.12 2.27
N GLY A 158 0.09 -2.57 3.51
CA GLY A 158 -0.17 -3.97 3.84
C GLY A 158 0.15 -4.33 5.29
N GLU A 159 -0.08 -5.60 5.62
CA GLU A 159 0.24 -6.14 6.94
C GLU A 159 1.76 -6.07 7.19
N ILE A 160 2.16 -5.83 8.45
CA ILE A 160 3.56 -5.87 8.86
C ILE A 160 4.11 -7.29 8.67
N ASP A 161 5.23 -7.40 7.95
CA ASP A 161 6.01 -8.63 7.83
C ASP A 161 7.22 -8.49 8.76
N GLU A 162 7.15 -9.10 9.94
CA GLU A 162 8.21 -9.04 10.95
C GLU A 162 9.56 -9.56 10.43
N ASN A 163 9.57 -10.41 9.41
CA ASN A 163 10.82 -10.88 8.81
C ASN A 163 11.51 -9.80 7.97
N ARG A 164 10.74 -8.88 7.38
CA ARG A 164 11.26 -7.77 6.56
C ARG A 164 11.72 -6.59 7.41
N GLU A 165 11.02 -6.28 8.51
CA GLU A 165 11.46 -5.21 9.42
C GLU A 165 12.82 -5.52 10.08
N ASN A 166 13.19 -6.81 10.20
CA ASN A 166 14.44 -7.25 10.80
C ASN A 166 15.58 -7.51 9.78
N GLN A 167 15.33 -7.36 8.48
CA GLN A 167 16.37 -7.49 7.47
C GLN A 167 17.31 -6.29 7.51
N LYS A 168 18.45 -6.46 8.19
CA LYS A 168 19.58 -5.54 8.02
C LYS A 168 20.10 -5.68 6.59
N ILE A 169 20.14 -4.58 5.85
CA ILE A 169 20.88 -4.50 4.59
C ILE A 169 22.33 -4.86 4.92
N VAL A 170 22.75 -6.07 4.52
CA VAL A 170 24.13 -6.50 4.69
C VAL A 170 24.92 -5.84 3.56
N GLU A 171 25.56 -4.71 3.87
CA GLU A 171 26.63 -4.19 3.03
C GLU A 171 27.72 -5.27 2.94
N LYS A 172 27.88 -5.89 1.77
CA LYS A 172 29.02 -6.75 1.45
C LYS A 172 29.97 -6.02 0.51
#